data_AF-A0AAE1U6V5-F1
#
_entry.id   AF-A0AAE1U6V5-F1
#
_cell.length_a   1.000
_cell.length_b   1.000
_cell.length_c   1.000
_cell.angle_alpha   90.00
_cell.angle_beta   90.00
_cell.angle_gamma   90.00
#
_symmetry.space_group_name_H-M   'P 1'
#
loop_
_entity.id
_entity.type
_entity.pdbx_description
1 polymer ?
#
loop_
_entity_poly.entity_id
_entity_poly.type
_entity_poly.pdbx_seq_one_letter_code
_entity_poly.pdbx_strand_id
1 'polypeptide(L)'
;MATNVPQRTDDEEDEDEEPTIIQSMVESNNPWESEVTHTEDTIDYVNVAPWQRRRPSTTPPPLAAFDLQMIKMATENAKWVKTEGKCQVPQRRCEMVTSEQHPPGSVFWPHCALLHRCDEGTGCCLAHKTCSPADTENVQMYFYVFGGQRAKIEMMTFVNHTRCSCQLRTSSSGNGGGRSCRCPQHFTPTSINGKCTCDCHTGSRCRRYKRGRRTLSQGDVNCITTKECTEPQCEYGPFLSNHRRCTKRRERDQYTTVRK
;
A
#
# COMPACT_ATOMS: atom_id res chain seq x y z
N MET A 1 -0.75 -16.21 72.66
CA MET A 1 -0.91 -17.63 72.28
C MET A 1 -0.14 -17.81 70.98
N ALA A 2 1.16 -18.08 71.06
CA ALA A 2 1.76 -19.41 70.90
C ALA A 2 1.48 -20.01 69.50
N THR A 3 2.43 -19.87 68.57
CA THR A 3 3.31 -20.95 68.02
C THR A 3 2.68 -21.78 66.90
N ASN A 4 3.20 -21.70 65.67
CA ASN A 4 4.00 -22.78 65.04
C ASN A 4 4.20 -22.54 63.53
N VAL A 5 5.46 -22.65 63.10
CA VAL A 5 5.87 -23.12 61.77
C VAL A 5 6.10 -24.64 61.91
N PRO A 6 5.79 -25.45 60.90
CA PRO A 6 6.90 -26.11 60.21
C PRO A 6 6.75 -26.20 58.67
N GLN A 7 7.92 -26.33 58.05
CA GLN A 7 8.17 -26.59 56.64
C GLN A 7 7.92 -28.06 56.25
N ARG A 8 7.99 -28.29 54.92
CA ARG A 8 8.37 -29.51 54.18
C ARG A 8 7.31 -30.61 54.06
N THR A 9 7.04 -31.01 52.81
CA THR A 9 7.66 -32.20 52.19
C THR A 9 7.70 -32.08 50.67
N ASP A 10 8.76 -32.66 50.12
CA ASP A 10 9.08 -32.85 48.71
C ASP A 10 8.25 -34.00 48.08
N ASP A 11 8.46 -34.22 46.77
CA ASP A 11 8.15 -35.42 45.96
C ASP A 11 6.67 -35.54 45.48
N GLU A 12 6.30 -35.91 44.26
CA GLU A 12 6.89 -36.82 43.26
C GLU A 12 6.55 -36.38 41.82
N GLU A 13 7.42 -36.78 40.89
CA GLU A 13 7.25 -36.80 39.44
C GLU A 13 6.13 -37.80 39.07
N ASP A 14 5.39 -37.57 37.98
CA ASP A 14 4.94 -38.67 37.11
C ASP A 14 4.51 -38.18 35.73
N GLU A 15 4.91 -39.00 34.77
CA GLU A 15 4.97 -38.85 33.32
C GLU A 15 3.60 -39.03 32.64
N ASP A 16 3.51 -38.52 31.41
CA ASP A 16 2.78 -39.04 30.24
C ASP A 16 1.38 -39.66 30.40
N GLU A 17 0.38 -39.09 29.69
CA GLU A 17 -0.40 -39.85 28.70
C GLU A 17 -1.37 -38.95 27.90
N GLU A 18 -1.23 -38.97 26.57
CA GLU A 18 -2.32 -38.61 25.64
C GLU A 18 -3.51 -39.57 25.81
N PRO A 19 -4.74 -39.12 25.48
CA PRO A 19 -5.71 -40.04 24.92
C PRO A 19 -5.97 -39.72 23.45
N THR A 20 -5.57 -40.67 22.60
CA THR A 20 -6.09 -40.86 21.25
C THR A 20 -7.44 -41.60 21.30
N ILE A 21 -8.05 -41.76 20.13
CA ILE A 21 -9.10 -42.72 19.71
C ILE A 21 -10.57 -42.30 20.02
N ILE A 22 -11.59 -42.36 19.14
CA ILE A 22 -11.92 -43.15 17.92
C ILE A 22 -12.81 -42.34 16.95
N GLN A 23 -12.56 -42.50 15.65
CA GLN A 23 -13.45 -42.15 14.53
C GLN A 23 -14.75 -42.99 14.54
N SER A 24 -15.89 -42.37 14.28
CA SER A 24 -17.01 -43.08 13.65
C SER A 24 -17.65 -42.23 12.56
N MET A 25 -17.55 -42.74 11.34
CA MET A 25 -18.26 -42.31 10.15
C MET A 25 -19.76 -42.46 10.34
N VAL A 26 -20.54 -41.43 9.98
CA VAL A 26 -21.88 -41.61 9.43
C VAL A 26 -22.01 -40.63 8.27
N GLU A 27 -22.17 -41.20 7.08
CA GLU A 27 -22.59 -40.53 5.87
C GLU A 27 -24.01 -39.99 6.05
N SER A 28 -24.17 -38.69 5.89
CA SER A 28 -25.47 -38.09 5.62
C SER A 28 -25.29 -37.02 4.56
N ASN A 29 -25.56 -37.43 3.32
CA ASN A 29 -25.81 -36.57 2.17
C ASN A 29 -26.78 -35.45 2.58
N ASN A 30 -26.34 -34.20 2.50
CA ASN A 30 -27.24 -33.06 2.43
C ASN A 30 -26.98 -32.26 1.14
N PRO A 31 -27.92 -32.32 0.17
CA PRO A 31 -27.76 -31.79 -1.17
C PRO A 31 -28.21 -30.32 -1.26
N TRP A 32 -27.38 -29.37 -0.81
CA TRP A 32 -27.53 -27.94 -1.14
C TRP A 32 -26.17 -27.21 -1.10
N GLU A 33 -25.20 -27.68 -1.89
CA GLU A 33 -24.07 -26.83 -2.33
C GLU A 33 -24.35 -26.41 -3.78
N SER A 34 -25.08 -25.31 -3.93
CA SER A 34 -25.16 -24.59 -5.20
C SER A 34 -23.99 -23.62 -5.31
N GLU A 35 -23.01 -24.02 -6.10
CA GLU A 35 -22.12 -23.20 -6.94
C GLU A 35 -21.79 -21.79 -6.46
N VAL A 36 -20.65 -21.65 -5.78
CA VAL A 36 -19.82 -20.43 -5.87
C VAL A 36 -18.44 -20.88 -6.36
N THR A 37 -18.21 -20.70 -7.65
CA THR A 37 -16.93 -20.96 -8.32
C THR A 37 -15.86 -20.00 -7.80
N HIS A 38 -15.20 -20.37 -6.70
CA HIS A 38 -13.92 -19.79 -6.30
C HIS A 38 -12.78 -20.56 -7.00
N THR A 39 -12.57 -20.28 -8.28
CA THR A 39 -11.43 -20.80 -9.06
C THR A 39 -10.32 -19.76 -9.26
N GLU A 40 -10.08 -18.86 -8.30
CA GLU A 40 -9.03 -17.83 -8.42
C GLU A 40 -7.97 -17.82 -7.31
N ASP A 41 -7.81 -18.90 -6.53
CA ASP A 41 -6.76 -18.98 -5.48
C ASP A 41 -5.65 -20.01 -5.73
N THR A 42 -5.57 -20.59 -6.94
CA THR A 42 -4.49 -21.54 -7.29
C THR A 42 -3.73 -21.12 -8.55
N ILE A 43 -3.19 -19.91 -8.59
CA ILE A 43 -1.96 -19.70 -9.37
C ILE A 43 -0.81 -19.92 -8.42
N ASP A 44 -0.39 -21.18 -8.32
CA ASP A 44 0.77 -21.57 -7.55
C ASP A 44 2.04 -21.08 -8.27
N TYR A 45 2.45 -19.85 -7.94
CA TYR A 45 3.67 -19.20 -8.43
C TYR A 45 4.94 -20.03 -8.20
N VAL A 46 4.88 -21.08 -7.38
CA VAL A 46 5.99 -22.01 -7.11
C VAL A 46 6.18 -23.02 -8.24
N ASN A 47 5.13 -23.30 -9.03
CA ASN A 47 5.16 -24.32 -10.10
C ASN A 47 5.19 -23.74 -11.52
N VAL A 48 5.10 -22.42 -11.69
CA VAL A 48 5.24 -21.79 -13.01
C VAL A 48 6.68 -21.30 -13.17
N ALA A 49 7.51 -22.13 -13.82
CA ALA A 49 8.81 -21.68 -14.28
C ALA A 49 8.59 -20.43 -15.16
N PRO A 50 9.24 -19.27 -14.88
CA PRO A 50 8.99 -18.00 -15.59
C PRO A 50 9.14 -18.06 -17.12
N TRP A 51 9.74 -19.12 -17.63
CA TRP A 51 10.05 -19.39 -19.04
C TRP A 51 8.87 -19.98 -19.85
N GLN A 52 7.78 -20.41 -19.20
CA GLN A 52 6.71 -21.15 -19.88
C GLN A 52 5.69 -20.30 -20.67
N ARG A 53 5.84 -18.97 -20.72
CA ARG A 53 5.03 -18.10 -21.62
C ARG A 53 5.63 -17.91 -23.02
N ARG A 54 6.33 -18.91 -23.55
CA ARG A 54 6.78 -18.91 -24.96
C ARG A 54 6.11 -20.07 -25.71
N ARG A 55 5.64 -19.78 -26.92
CA ARG A 55 5.04 -20.75 -27.85
C ARG A 55 5.87 -22.04 -27.90
N PRO A 56 5.23 -23.23 -27.98
CA PRO A 56 5.94 -24.50 -28.03
C PRO A 56 6.56 -24.67 -29.42
N SER A 57 7.82 -24.29 -29.58
CA SER A 57 8.63 -24.61 -30.76
C SER A 57 10.11 -24.32 -30.51
N THR A 58 10.67 -24.94 -29.48
CA THR A 58 12.09 -25.33 -29.36
C THR A 58 12.24 -26.00 -28.00
N THR A 59 12.79 -27.20 -27.96
CA THR A 59 13.32 -27.78 -26.72
C THR A 59 14.24 -26.72 -26.08
N PRO A 60 13.95 -26.27 -24.84
CA PRO A 60 14.81 -25.30 -24.18
C PRO A 60 16.22 -25.90 -24.05
N PRO A 61 17.28 -25.11 -24.26
CA PRO A 61 18.64 -25.59 -24.08
C PRO A 61 18.84 -26.11 -22.64
N PRO A 62 19.74 -27.09 -22.44
CA PRO A 62 20.07 -27.57 -21.10
C PRO A 62 20.51 -26.39 -20.22
N LEU A 63 19.90 -26.25 -19.05
CA LEU A 63 20.26 -25.21 -18.08
C LEU A 63 21.68 -25.47 -17.58
N ALA A 64 22.55 -24.45 -17.63
CA ALA A 64 23.89 -24.57 -17.08
C ALA A 64 23.84 -24.67 -15.54
N ALA A 65 24.88 -25.20 -14.90
CA ALA A 65 24.94 -25.31 -13.43
C ALA A 65 24.78 -23.95 -12.72
N PHE A 66 25.31 -22.87 -13.31
CA PHE A 66 25.12 -21.50 -12.84
C PHE A 66 23.64 -21.07 -12.92
N ASP A 67 22.92 -21.47 -13.97
CA ASP A 67 21.48 -21.22 -14.11
C ASP A 67 20.68 -21.95 -13.04
N LEU A 68 21.05 -23.19 -12.70
CA LEU A 68 20.39 -23.97 -11.63
C LEU A 68 20.52 -23.28 -10.26
N GLN A 69 21.69 -22.72 -9.95
CA GLN A 69 21.89 -21.98 -8.70
C GLN A 69 21.03 -20.71 -8.65
N MET A 70 20.98 -19.94 -9.74
CA MET A 70 20.14 -18.74 -9.83
C MET A 70 18.65 -19.09 -9.69
N ILE A 71 18.20 -20.16 -10.34
CA ILE A 71 16.82 -20.65 -10.22
C ILE A 71 16.51 -21.05 -8.78
N LYS A 72 17.42 -21.75 -8.10
CA LYS A 72 17.27 -22.11 -6.68
C LYS A 72 17.10 -20.87 -5.81
N MET A 73 18.00 -19.90 -5.92
CA MET A 73 17.93 -18.66 -5.12
C MET A 73 16.66 -17.84 -5.41
N ALA A 74 16.26 -17.75 -6.68
CA ALA A 74 15.03 -17.07 -7.07
C ALA A 74 13.79 -17.76 -6.48
N THR A 75 13.79 -19.10 -6.47
CA THR A 75 12.71 -19.92 -5.90
C THR A 75 12.64 -19.76 -4.38
N GLU A 76 13.78 -19.75 -3.69
CA GLU A 76 13.86 -19.51 -2.24
C GLU A 76 13.32 -18.12 -1.88
N ASN A 77 13.72 -17.08 -2.62
CA ASN A 77 13.18 -15.74 -2.41
C ASN A 77 11.67 -15.68 -2.67
N ALA A 78 11.16 -16.33 -3.73
CA ALA A 78 9.73 -16.38 -4.00
C ALA A 78 8.95 -17.06 -2.86
N LYS A 79 9.49 -18.14 -2.28
CA LYS A 79 8.91 -18.79 -1.10
C LYS A 79 8.87 -17.86 0.10
N TRP A 80 9.98 -17.17 0.39
CA TRP A 80 10.06 -16.24 1.52
C TRP A 80 9.07 -15.07 1.37
N VAL A 81 8.97 -14.46 0.19
CA VAL A 81 7.99 -13.39 -0.06
C VAL A 81 6.54 -13.90 0.05
N LYS A 82 6.27 -15.14 -0.37
CA LYS A 82 4.93 -15.75 -0.24
C LYS A 82 4.53 -15.96 1.23
N THR A 83 5.48 -16.23 2.12
CA THR A 83 5.20 -16.45 3.56
C THR A 83 5.22 -15.15 4.35
N GLU A 84 6.30 -14.37 4.25
CA GLU A 84 6.55 -13.18 5.07
C GLU A 84 6.04 -11.88 4.43
N GLY A 85 5.98 -11.83 3.10
CA GLY A 85 5.60 -10.63 2.35
C GLY A 85 4.10 -10.44 2.18
N LYS A 86 3.25 -11.11 2.96
CA LYS A 86 1.78 -11.02 2.80
C LYS A 86 1.27 -9.64 3.21
N CYS A 87 0.45 -9.03 2.34
CA CYS A 87 -0.30 -7.82 2.68
C CYS A 87 -1.42 -8.15 3.67
N GLN A 88 -1.09 -8.20 4.95
CA GLN A 88 -2.04 -8.55 6.01
C GLN A 88 -1.84 -7.69 7.27
N VAL A 89 -0.59 -7.52 7.70
CA VAL A 89 -0.26 -6.84 8.96
C VAL A 89 0.18 -5.40 8.70
N PRO A 90 -0.58 -4.39 9.16
CA PRO A 90 -0.19 -3.00 9.11
C PRO A 90 1.19 -2.73 9.75
N GLN A 91 1.99 -1.85 9.14
CA GLN A 91 3.32 -1.48 9.64
C GLN A 91 3.29 -0.17 10.42
N ARG A 92 4.07 -0.09 11.50
CA ARG A 92 4.22 1.14 12.31
C ARG A 92 4.93 2.24 11.53
N ARG A 93 4.37 3.46 11.53
CA ARG A 93 4.90 4.66 10.87
C ARG A 93 4.80 5.87 11.79
N CYS A 94 5.78 6.79 11.68
CA CYS A 94 5.74 8.12 12.29
C CYS A 94 5.21 9.08 11.24
N GLU A 95 3.97 9.50 11.40
CA GLU A 95 3.28 10.42 10.49
C GLU A 95 3.30 11.83 11.05
N MET A 96 3.89 12.76 10.30
CA MET A 96 3.98 14.16 10.70
C MET A 96 2.58 14.72 10.93
N VAL A 97 2.38 15.32 12.10
CA VAL A 97 1.13 16.02 12.38
C VAL A 97 1.09 17.27 11.51
N THR A 98 0.11 17.32 10.63
CA THR A 98 -0.20 18.49 9.83
C THR A 98 -1.61 18.90 10.16
N SER A 99 -1.85 20.21 10.28
CA SER A 99 -3.19 20.71 10.48
C SER A 99 -3.42 21.89 9.57
N GLU A 100 -4.42 21.73 8.70
CA GLU A 100 -4.95 22.81 7.89
C GLU A 100 -5.77 23.80 8.72
N GLN A 101 -6.12 23.43 9.96
CA GLN A 101 -6.99 24.18 10.86
C GLN A 101 -6.20 25.08 11.83
N HIS A 102 -4.86 25.01 11.82
CA HIS A 102 -4.00 25.84 12.66
C HIS A 102 -3.28 26.93 11.86
N PRO A 103 -3.00 28.09 12.48
CA PRO A 103 -2.25 29.17 11.84
C PRO A 103 -0.92 28.67 11.26
N PRO A 104 -0.47 29.22 10.12
CA PRO A 104 0.85 28.92 9.57
C PRO A 104 1.95 29.15 10.62
N GLY A 105 2.83 28.17 10.82
CA GLY A 105 3.89 28.22 11.82
C GLY A 105 3.56 27.63 13.19
N SER A 106 2.35 27.06 13.37
CA SER A 106 2.04 26.29 14.57
C SER A 106 2.94 25.05 14.66
N VAL A 107 3.47 24.80 15.85
CA VAL A 107 4.38 23.67 16.13
C VAL A 107 3.70 22.67 17.06
N PHE A 108 3.78 21.39 16.71
CA PHE A 108 3.20 20.29 17.49
C PHE A 108 4.29 19.53 18.23
N TRP A 109 4.04 19.19 19.49
CA TRP A 109 4.89 18.29 20.27
C TRP A 109 4.07 17.13 20.84
N PRO A 110 4.41 15.87 20.51
CA PRO A 110 5.44 15.48 19.52
C PRO A 110 5.09 15.93 18.09
N HIS A 111 6.09 16.00 17.20
CA HIS A 111 5.87 16.44 15.81
C HIS A 111 5.16 15.40 14.93
N CYS A 112 5.11 14.14 15.35
CA CYS A 112 4.47 13.05 14.61
C CYS A 112 3.62 12.17 15.53
N ALA A 113 2.66 11.47 14.91
CA ALA A 113 1.88 10.40 15.51
C ALA A 113 2.45 9.04 15.09
N LEU A 114 2.50 8.07 16.00
CA LEU A 114 2.83 6.69 15.67
C LEU A 114 1.55 5.93 15.29
N LEU A 115 1.42 5.55 14.03
CA LEU A 115 0.23 4.91 13.47
C LEU A 115 0.60 3.63 12.73
N HIS A 116 -0.32 2.69 12.69
CA HIS A 116 -0.24 1.51 11.84
C HIS A 116 -0.85 1.82 10.48
N ARG A 117 -0.09 1.54 9.41
CA ARG A 117 -0.48 1.86 8.04
C ARG A 117 -0.28 0.69 7.10
N CYS A 118 -1.14 0.66 6.08
CA CYS A 118 -1.04 -0.22 4.92
C CYS A 118 -0.67 0.67 3.74
N ASP A 119 0.42 0.36 3.07
CA ASP A 119 0.90 1.04 1.88
C ASP A 119 1.54 0.04 0.90
N GLU A 120 2.06 0.54 -0.23
CA GLU A 120 2.74 -0.28 -1.24
C GLU A 120 3.95 -1.06 -0.70
N GLY A 121 4.53 -0.64 0.44
CA GLY A 121 5.64 -1.30 1.11
C GLY A 121 5.24 -2.25 2.24
N THR A 122 3.95 -2.36 2.57
CA THR A 122 3.46 -3.19 3.67
C THR A 122 3.40 -4.67 3.31
N GLY A 123 3.15 -4.99 2.04
CA GLY A 123 3.12 -6.35 1.55
C GLY A 123 3.09 -6.43 0.03
N CYS A 124 3.46 -7.60 -0.50
CA CYS A 124 3.50 -7.89 -1.92
C CYS A 124 2.12 -8.34 -2.40
N CYS A 125 1.66 -7.72 -3.50
CA CYS A 125 0.41 -8.06 -4.16
C CYS A 125 0.66 -8.44 -5.63
N LEU A 126 -0.27 -9.21 -6.21
CA LEU A 126 -0.27 -9.51 -7.64
C LEU A 126 -0.34 -8.22 -8.48
N ALA A 127 0.12 -8.31 -9.73
CA ALA A 127 0.06 -7.22 -10.68
C ALA A 127 -1.37 -6.62 -10.73
N HIS A 128 -1.47 -5.29 -10.74
CA HIS A 128 -2.72 -4.51 -10.71
C HIS A 128 -3.48 -4.44 -9.38
N LYS A 129 -3.00 -5.10 -8.32
CA LYS A 129 -3.47 -4.90 -6.95
C LYS A 129 -2.50 -4.02 -6.14
N THR A 130 -2.95 -3.45 -5.04
CA THR A 130 -2.13 -2.65 -4.13
C THR A 130 -2.51 -3.00 -2.69
N CYS A 131 -1.51 -3.03 -1.81
CA CYS A 131 -1.75 -3.28 -0.40
C CYS A 131 -2.41 -2.05 0.23
N SER A 132 -3.59 -2.24 0.80
CA SER A 132 -4.45 -1.15 1.29
C SER A 132 -5.20 -1.60 2.54
N PRO A 133 -5.68 -0.65 3.38
CA PRO A 133 -6.42 -0.99 4.58
C PRO A 133 -7.70 -1.75 4.23
N ALA A 134 -7.85 -2.92 4.84
CA ALA A 134 -9.10 -3.67 4.84
C ALA A 134 -9.99 -3.22 6.00
N ASP A 135 -9.40 -3.04 7.18
CA ASP A 135 -10.07 -2.55 8.38
C ASP A 135 -9.30 -1.38 9.01
N THR A 136 -10.03 -0.46 9.62
CA THR A 136 -9.49 0.73 10.28
C THR A 136 -10.24 1.05 11.56
N GLU A 137 -9.60 1.82 12.43
CA GLU A 137 -10.18 2.40 13.63
C GLU A 137 -9.77 3.86 13.77
N ASN A 138 -10.52 4.65 14.54
CA ASN A 138 -10.14 6.02 14.87
C ASN A 138 -9.51 6.05 16.26
N VAL A 139 -8.29 6.57 16.34
CA VAL A 139 -7.54 6.73 17.58
C VAL A 139 -7.39 8.20 17.91
N GLN A 140 -7.60 8.55 19.18
CA GLN A 140 -7.43 9.90 19.68
C GLN A 140 -6.06 10.02 20.34
N MET A 141 -5.33 11.06 19.99
CA MET A 141 -4.02 11.36 20.55
C MET A 141 -3.97 12.83 20.93
N TYR A 142 -3.14 13.16 21.92
CA TYR A 142 -3.05 14.50 22.49
C TYR A 142 -1.69 15.11 22.16
N PHE A 143 -1.71 16.37 21.73
CA PHE A 143 -0.52 17.11 21.32
C PHE A 143 -0.44 18.43 22.05
N TYR A 144 0.76 18.83 22.42
CA TYR A 144 1.03 20.22 22.76
C TYR A 144 1.14 21.02 21.47
N VAL A 145 0.41 22.13 21.39
CA VAL A 145 0.39 23.03 20.24
C VAL A 145 0.95 24.38 20.66
N PHE A 146 2.02 24.81 19.99
CA PHE A 146 2.69 26.09 20.17
C PHE A 146 2.36 26.99 18.97
N GLY A 147 2.08 28.27 19.21
CA GLY A 147 1.66 29.21 18.15
C GLY A 147 1.02 30.50 18.67
N GLY A 148 0.70 30.56 19.97
CA GLY A 148 0.32 31.78 20.69
C GLY A 148 1.23 32.02 21.91
N GLN A 149 0.79 32.86 22.85
CA GLN A 149 1.58 33.18 24.06
C GLN A 149 1.82 31.98 24.99
N ARG A 150 0.98 30.94 24.92
CA ARG A 150 1.06 29.73 25.75
C ARG A 150 0.82 28.48 24.92
N ALA A 151 1.45 27.39 25.34
CA ALA A 151 1.16 26.06 24.79
C ALA A 151 -0.24 25.60 25.23
N LYS A 152 -0.98 24.97 24.31
CA LYS A 152 -2.27 24.34 24.58
C LYS A 152 -2.20 22.84 24.30
N ILE A 153 -3.00 22.05 25.02
CA ILE A 153 -3.15 20.62 24.72
C ILE A 153 -4.37 20.49 23.81
N GLU A 154 -4.19 19.84 22.67
CA GLU A 154 -5.27 19.55 21.74
C GLU A 154 -5.37 18.07 21.45
N MET A 155 -6.61 17.60 21.40
CA MET A 155 -6.94 16.25 21.01
C MET A 155 -7.14 16.19 19.50
N MET A 156 -6.47 15.24 18.86
CA MET A 156 -6.54 15.00 17.43
C MET A 156 -6.95 13.56 17.18
N THR A 157 -7.76 13.34 16.16
CA THR A 157 -8.22 12.01 15.76
C THR A 157 -7.48 11.57 14.51
N PHE A 158 -6.92 10.37 14.55
CA PHE A 158 -6.21 9.75 13.43
C PHE A 158 -6.87 8.41 13.07
N VAL A 159 -6.75 8.03 11.81
CA VAL A 159 -7.14 6.68 11.37
C VAL A 159 -5.97 5.74 11.62
N ASN A 160 -6.15 4.67 12.38
CA ASN A 160 -5.19 3.60 12.55
C ASN A 160 -5.66 2.38 11.74
N HIS A 161 -4.78 1.76 10.96
CA HIS A 161 -5.15 0.58 10.18
C HIS A 161 -4.97 -0.66 11.05
N THR A 162 -5.95 -1.57 11.06
CA THR A 162 -5.93 -2.78 11.90
C THR A 162 -5.76 -4.07 11.09
N ARG A 163 -6.08 -4.05 9.79
CA ARG A 163 -5.80 -5.14 8.85
C ARG A 163 -5.58 -4.62 7.43
N CYS A 164 -4.67 -5.24 6.68
CA CYS A 164 -4.44 -4.93 5.26
C CYS A 164 -4.99 -6.04 4.35
N SER A 165 -5.24 -5.70 3.08
CA SER A 165 -5.52 -6.68 2.02
C SER A 165 -5.07 -6.17 0.65
N CYS A 166 -4.82 -7.11 -0.27
CA CYS A 166 -4.54 -6.78 -1.67
C CYS A 166 -5.83 -6.41 -2.40
N GLN A 167 -6.04 -5.12 -2.59
CA GLN A 167 -7.21 -4.58 -3.27
C GLN A 167 -6.87 -4.25 -4.72
N LEU A 168 -7.83 -4.37 -5.63
CA LEU A 168 -7.63 -3.88 -7.00
C LEU A 168 -7.28 -2.40 -6.95
N ARG A 169 -6.40 -1.95 -7.86
CA ARG A 169 -6.21 -0.53 -8.12
C ARG A 169 -7.49 0.02 -8.76
N THR A 170 -8.53 0.21 -7.95
CA THR A 170 -9.76 0.82 -8.41
C THR A 170 -9.43 2.24 -8.81
N SER A 171 -9.59 2.48 -10.09
CA SER A 171 -9.50 3.77 -10.73
C SER A 171 -10.44 4.83 -10.13
N SER A 172 -11.42 4.46 -9.28
CA SER A 172 -12.37 5.43 -8.75
C SER A 172 -13.34 4.77 -7.75
N SER A 173 -13.35 5.27 -6.51
CA SER A 173 -14.41 5.32 -5.48
C SER A 173 -13.72 5.37 -4.10
N GLY A 174 -13.73 6.42 -3.27
CA GLY A 174 -14.58 7.59 -3.21
C GLY A 174 -15.60 7.51 -2.09
N ASN A 175 -15.20 7.36 -0.82
CA ASN A 175 -15.73 8.19 0.29
C ASN A 175 -14.97 7.95 1.61
N GLY A 176 -14.30 8.99 2.11
CA GLY A 176 -13.50 8.95 3.34
C GLY A 176 -12.66 10.22 3.50
N GLY A 177 -13.33 11.38 3.43
CA GLY A 177 -12.90 12.72 3.84
C GLY A 177 -11.41 13.08 3.85
N GLY A 178 -10.96 13.81 2.82
CA GLY A 178 -9.78 14.67 2.94
C GLY A 178 -9.01 14.92 1.65
N ARG A 179 -9.48 15.87 0.81
CA ARG A 179 -8.70 16.68 -0.17
C ARG A 179 -7.78 16.00 -1.20
N SER A 180 -7.72 14.67 -1.25
CA SER A 180 -6.80 13.96 -2.14
C SER A 180 -7.49 13.54 -3.44
N CYS A 181 -6.96 14.01 -4.57
CA CYS A 181 -7.42 13.72 -5.92
C CYS A 181 -6.59 12.59 -6.53
N ARG A 182 -7.17 11.89 -7.49
CA ARG A 182 -6.43 10.87 -8.25
C ARG A 182 -5.45 11.53 -9.21
N CYS A 183 -4.19 11.09 -9.17
CA CYS A 183 -3.11 11.63 -9.99
C CYS A 183 -2.50 10.57 -10.92
N PRO A 184 -1.92 10.98 -12.06
CA PRO A 184 -1.15 10.08 -12.91
C PRO A 184 0.04 9.46 -12.17
N GLN A 185 0.52 8.30 -12.63
CA GLN A 185 1.48 7.43 -11.92
C GLN A 185 2.74 8.12 -11.35
N HIS A 186 3.18 9.23 -11.93
CA HIS A 186 4.39 9.95 -11.52
C HIS A 186 4.12 11.31 -10.87
N PHE A 187 2.89 11.60 -10.48
CA PHE A 187 2.49 12.82 -9.80
C PHE A 187 1.82 12.50 -8.47
N THR A 188 2.03 13.39 -7.51
CA THR A 188 1.48 13.26 -6.16
C THR A 188 0.39 14.30 -5.94
N PRO A 189 -0.74 13.93 -5.30
CA PRO A 189 -1.78 14.89 -4.95
C PRO A 189 -1.22 15.95 -3.99
N THR A 190 -1.54 17.21 -4.28
CA THR A 190 -1.09 18.40 -3.56
C THR A 190 -2.26 19.37 -3.48
N SER A 191 -2.51 19.94 -2.30
CA SER A 191 -3.52 20.98 -2.12
C SER A 191 -2.89 22.35 -2.39
N ILE A 192 -3.37 23.08 -3.40
CA ILE A 192 -3.00 24.46 -3.69
C ILE A 192 -4.26 25.30 -3.59
N ASN A 193 -4.29 26.26 -2.65
CA ASN A 193 -5.46 27.12 -2.38
C ASN A 193 -6.75 26.33 -2.11
N GLY A 194 -6.65 25.19 -1.40
CA GLY A 194 -7.80 24.32 -1.10
C GLY A 194 -8.31 23.50 -2.29
N LYS A 195 -7.68 23.62 -3.48
CA LYS A 195 -7.96 22.77 -4.64
C LYS A 195 -6.89 21.69 -4.74
N CYS A 196 -7.33 20.44 -4.91
CA CYS A 196 -6.39 19.36 -5.19
C CYS A 196 -5.82 19.47 -6.60
N THR A 197 -4.50 19.30 -6.70
CA THR A 197 -3.70 19.37 -7.91
C THR A 197 -2.67 18.24 -7.89
N CYS A 198 -2.23 17.78 -9.06
CA CYS A 198 -1.22 16.74 -9.15
C CYS A 198 0.14 17.34 -9.46
N ASP A 199 1.06 17.33 -8.50
CA ASP A 199 2.38 17.95 -8.65
C ASP A 199 3.55 17.02 -8.28
N CYS A 200 4.79 17.48 -8.51
CA CYS A 200 6.05 16.79 -8.32
C CYS A 200 6.97 17.63 -7.42
N HIS A 201 7.18 17.20 -6.17
CA HIS A 201 7.96 17.95 -5.17
C HIS A 201 9.44 17.52 -5.12
N THR A 202 9.74 16.22 -5.05
CA THR A 202 11.10 15.74 -4.68
C THR A 202 11.74 14.72 -5.63
N GLY A 203 11.09 14.30 -6.72
CA GLY A 203 11.61 13.25 -7.61
C GLY A 203 12.24 13.75 -8.92
N SER A 204 13.51 13.41 -9.18
CA SER A 204 14.14 13.65 -10.50
C SER A 204 13.40 12.93 -11.65
N ARG A 205 12.72 11.81 -11.33
CA ARG A 205 11.89 11.03 -12.25
C ARG A 205 10.63 11.79 -12.67
N CYS A 206 9.85 12.33 -11.73
CA CYS A 206 8.63 13.08 -12.03
C CYS A 206 8.91 14.41 -12.75
N ARG A 207 10.04 15.07 -12.45
CA ARG A 207 10.48 16.30 -13.15
C ARG A 207 10.62 16.11 -14.66
N ARG A 208 10.97 14.90 -15.13
CA ARG A 208 11.06 14.60 -16.57
C ARG A 208 9.67 14.65 -17.24
N TYR A 209 8.64 14.17 -16.57
CA TYR A 209 7.26 14.22 -17.07
C TYR A 209 6.70 15.64 -16.96
N LYS A 210 6.89 16.31 -15.82
CA LYS A 210 6.47 17.71 -15.57
C LYS A 210 7.03 18.72 -16.59
N ARG A 211 8.20 18.45 -17.17
CA ARG A 211 8.88 19.27 -18.21
C ARG A 211 8.66 18.80 -19.65
N GLY A 212 7.83 17.78 -19.87
CA GLY A 212 7.56 17.24 -21.21
C GLY A 212 8.72 16.46 -21.83
N ARG A 213 9.70 15.99 -21.02
CA ARG A 213 10.83 15.17 -21.47
C ARG A 213 10.51 13.66 -21.50
N ARG A 214 9.40 13.25 -20.89
CA ARG A 214 8.83 11.90 -20.97
C ARG A 214 7.33 11.98 -21.23
N THR A 215 6.81 10.95 -21.90
CA THR A 215 5.39 10.77 -22.16
C THR A 215 4.75 9.94 -21.06
N LEU A 216 3.52 10.31 -20.68
CA LEU A 216 2.68 9.57 -19.75
C LEU A 216 2.20 8.25 -20.40
N SER A 217 1.88 7.27 -19.57
CA SER A 217 1.34 5.99 -20.04
C SER A 217 -0.02 6.20 -20.74
N GLN A 218 -0.44 5.24 -21.58
CA GLN A 218 -1.76 5.33 -22.20
C GLN A 218 -2.88 5.30 -21.15
N GLY A 219 -2.68 4.54 -20.06
CA GLY A 219 -3.60 4.51 -18.92
C GLY A 219 -3.73 5.87 -18.24
N ASP A 220 -2.61 6.57 -18.00
CA ASP A 220 -2.63 7.92 -17.43
C ASP A 220 -3.34 8.92 -18.36
N VAL A 221 -3.08 8.84 -19.66
CA VAL A 221 -3.71 9.72 -20.66
C VAL A 221 -5.21 9.50 -20.67
N ASN A 222 -5.66 8.25 -20.71
CA ASN A 222 -7.06 7.89 -20.64
C ASN A 222 -7.69 8.38 -19.34
N CYS A 223 -7.00 8.25 -18.20
CA CYS A 223 -7.49 8.75 -16.92
C CYS A 223 -7.67 10.28 -16.91
N ILE A 224 -6.75 11.03 -17.52
CA ILE A 224 -6.84 12.49 -17.62
C ILE A 224 -7.97 12.89 -18.59
N THR A 225 -8.08 12.24 -19.74
CA THR A 225 -9.09 12.59 -20.76
C THR A 225 -10.51 12.23 -20.33
N THR A 226 -10.69 11.12 -19.61
CA THR A 226 -11.97 10.70 -19.00
C THR A 226 -12.34 11.45 -17.73
N LYS A 227 -11.47 12.36 -17.26
CA LYS A 227 -11.61 13.13 -16.01
C LYS A 227 -11.64 12.28 -14.74
N GLU A 228 -11.20 11.03 -14.81
CA GLU A 228 -10.95 10.20 -13.63
C GLU A 228 -9.72 10.66 -12.82
N CYS A 229 -8.74 11.28 -13.47
CA CYS A 229 -7.55 11.87 -12.86
C CYS A 229 -7.55 13.39 -12.99
N THR A 230 -7.00 14.06 -11.98
CA THR A 230 -6.68 15.49 -12.07
C THR A 230 -5.48 15.70 -13.00
N GLU A 231 -5.56 16.74 -13.83
CA GLU A 231 -4.49 17.08 -14.78
C GLU A 231 -3.20 17.46 -14.02
N PRO A 232 -2.02 16.96 -14.47
CA PRO A 232 -0.76 17.27 -13.81
C PRO A 232 -0.36 18.74 -13.98
N GLN A 233 0.23 19.32 -12.93
CA GLN A 233 0.83 20.66 -12.95
C GLN A 233 2.14 20.64 -13.74
N CYS A 234 2.04 20.96 -15.02
CA CYS A 234 3.16 21.05 -15.95
C CYS A 234 3.96 22.35 -15.76
N GLU A 235 5.29 22.32 -15.99
CA GLU A 235 6.19 23.46 -15.66
C GLU A 235 6.08 24.65 -16.64
N TYR A 236 5.71 24.40 -17.90
CA TYR A 236 5.85 25.36 -18.99
C TYR A 236 4.55 25.68 -19.73
N GLY A 237 3.39 25.22 -19.24
CA GLY A 237 2.10 25.31 -19.91
C GLY A 237 1.23 24.08 -19.61
N PRO A 238 0.18 23.80 -20.39
CA PRO A 238 -0.78 22.73 -20.13
C PRO A 238 -0.25 21.31 -20.41
N PHE A 239 -1.02 20.29 -20.03
CA PHE A 239 -0.81 18.92 -20.52
C PHE A 239 -1.35 18.77 -21.95
N LEU A 240 -0.55 18.18 -22.84
CA LEU A 240 -0.91 17.91 -24.22
C LEU A 240 -1.34 16.45 -24.36
N SER A 241 -2.65 16.19 -24.35
CA SER A 241 -3.23 14.84 -24.49
C SER A 241 -2.76 14.13 -25.77
N ASN A 242 -2.79 14.82 -26.91
CA ASN A 242 -2.38 14.28 -28.21
C ASN A 242 -0.91 13.83 -28.24
N HIS A 243 -0.06 14.51 -27.48
CA HIS A 243 1.37 14.17 -27.37
C HIS A 243 1.68 13.35 -26.12
N ARG A 244 0.67 13.06 -25.29
CA ARG A 244 0.77 12.34 -24.02
C ARG A 244 1.82 12.93 -23.07
N ARG A 245 2.01 14.24 -23.05
CA ARG A 245 3.08 14.89 -22.26
C ARG A 245 2.76 16.32 -21.87
N CYS A 246 3.47 16.85 -20.88
CA CYS A 246 3.50 18.29 -20.62
C CYS A 246 4.17 19.07 -21.76
N THR A 247 3.86 20.36 -21.84
CA THR A 247 4.58 21.30 -22.71
C THR A 247 6.06 21.38 -22.35
N LYS A 248 6.89 21.54 -23.38
CA LYS A 248 8.34 21.75 -23.26
C LYS A 248 8.65 23.24 -23.15
N ARG A 249 9.85 23.56 -22.66
CA ARG A 249 10.32 24.96 -22.51
C ARG A 249 10.25 25.76 -23.82
N ARG A 250 10.54 25.13 -24.96
CA ARG A 250 10.50 25.76 -26.29
C ARG A 250 9.08 26.05 -26.79
N GLU A 251 8.07 25.42 -26.19
CA GLU A 251 6.66 25.58 -26.54
C GLU A 251 5.96 26.59 -25.62
N ARG A 252 6.67 27.11 -24.59
CA ARG A 252 6.10 27.99 -23.55
C ARG A 252 5.38 29.21 -24.15
N ASP A 253 6.02 29.87 -25.10
CA ASP A 253 5.55 31.15 -25.67
C ASP A 253 4.21 30.99 -26.42
N GLN A 254 3.86 29.77 -26.83
CA GLN A 254 2.58 29.44 -27.46
C GLN A 254 1.41 29.40 -26.48
N TYR A 255 1.69 29.32 -25.17
CA TYR A 255 0.68 29.14 -24.12
C TYR A 255 0.71 30.23 -23.05
N THR A 256 1.72 31.10 -23.03
CA THR A 256 1.81 32.26 -22.11
C THR A 256 1.07 33.51 -22.62
N THR A 257 0.61 33.53 -23.86
CA THR A 257 -0.05 34.69 -24.50
C THR A 257 -1.57 34.77 -24.31
N VAL A 258 -2.19 33.87 -23.52
CA VAL A 258 -3.66 33.80 -23.34
C VAL A 258 -4.13 34.27 -21.94
N ARG A 259 -3.39 35.16 -21.29
CA ARG A 259 -3.89 35.91 -20.12
C ARG A 259 -3.60 37.41 -20.29
N LYS A 260 -4.43 38.06 -21.11
CA LYS A 260 -4.77 39.47 -20.97
C LYS A 260 -6.26 39.54 -20.66
#